data_AF-A0A9X6MX36-F1
#
_entry.id   AF-A0A9X6MX36-F1
#
_cell.length_a   1.000
_cell.length_b   1.000
_cell.length_c   1.000
_cell.angle_alpha   90.00
_cell.angle_beta   90.00
_cell.angle_gamma   90.00
#
_symmetry.space_group_name_H-M   'P 1'
#
loop_
_entity.id
_entity.type
_entity.pdbx_description
1 polymer ?
#
loop_
_entity_poly.entity_id
_entity_poly.type
_entity_poly.pdbx_seq_one_letter_code
_entity_poly.pdbx_strand_id
1 'polypeptide(L)'
;MEKFLINYHTGISEEVEVYNLNKAKEIAKEGIAYTQENITIETLDGEVITTSYWYGVHPKEDDEVLEIVGGGFYQAWSDELGE
;
A
#
# COMPACT_ATOMS: atom_id res chain seq x y z
N MET A 1 -4.64 -12.55 16.12
CA MET A 1 -4.21 -11.28 15.51
C MET A 1 -2.85 -11.52 14.90
N GLU A 2 -2.62 -10.96 13.74
CA GLU A 2 -1.40 -11.04 12.95
C GLU A 2 -0.71 -9.68 12.99
N LYS A 3 0.62 -9.70 12.89
CA LYS A 3 1.44 -8.49 12.88
C LYS A 3 1.98 -8.25 11.49
N PHE A 4 1.88 -7.00 11.05
CA PHE A 4 2.38 -6.53 9.76
C PHE A 4 3.19 -5.26 9.96
N LEU A 5 4.13 -5.01 9.06
CA LEU A 5 4.83 -3.74 8.94
C LEU A 5 4.27 -3.01 7.72
N ILE A 6 3.75 -1.79 7.92
CA ILE A 6 3.37 -0.89 6.84
C ILE A 6 4.55 0.03 6.58
N ASN A 7 5.12 -0.04 5.39
CA ASN A 7 6.28 0.75 5.01
C ASN A 7 5.91 1.68 3.85
N TYR A 8 5.91 2.98 4.15
CA TYR A 8 5.67 4.04 3.18
C TYR A 8 6.97 4.53 2.52
N HIS A 9 8.08 3.80 2.72
CA HIS A 9 9.41 4.07 2.18
C HIS A 9 10.00 5.45 2.55
N THR A 10 9.58 6.03 3.67
CA THR A 10 10.09 7.30 4.22
C THR A 10 11.22 7.13 5.24
N GLY A 11 11.69 5.90 5.46
CA GLY A 11 12.68 5.53 6.48
C GLY A 11 12.09 5.14 7.83
N ILE A 12 10.75 5.10 7.96
CA ILE A 12 10.03 4.60 9.14
C ILE A 12 8.94 3.63 8.65
N SER A 13 8.87 2.46 9.28
CA SER A 13 7.79 1.49 9.12
C SER A 13 6.89 1.49 10.36
N GLU A 14 5.59 1.33 10.16
CA GLU A 14 4.59 1.24 11.22
C GLU A 14 4.24 -0.23 11.49
N GLU A 15 4.45 -0.72 12.71
CA GLU A 15 3.97 -2.05 13.12
C GLU A 15 2.49 -1.98 13.50
N VAL A 16 1.67 -2.81 12.87
CA VAL A 16 0.24 -2.93 13.16
C VAL A 16 -0.12 -4.36 13.56
N GLU A 17 -0.95 -4.50 14.59
CA GLU A 17 -1.51 -5.78 15.01
C GLU A 17 -3.00 -5.82 14.66
N VAL A 18 -3.38 -6.64 13.69
CA VAL A 18 -4.74 -6.67 13.12
C VAL A 18 -5.23 -8.12 12.92
N TYR A 19 -6.48 -8.30 12.47
CA TYR A 19 -7.05 -9.64 12.32
C TYR A 19 -6.71 -10.31 10.98
N ASN A 20 -6.34 -9.55 9.96
CA ASN A 20 -6.02 -10.03 8.61
C ASN A 20 -5.36 -8.92 7.77
N LEU A 21 -4.84 -9.29 6.60
CA LEU A 21 -4.21 -8.40 5.63
C LEU A 21 -5.11 -7.24 5.18
N ASN A 22 -6.40 -7.48 4.95
CA ASN A 22 -7.33 -6.42 4.53
C ASN A 22 -7.39 -5.28 5.55
N LYS A 23 -7.34 -5.59 6.84
CA LYS A 23 -7.32 -4.55 7.87
C LYS A 23 -6.01 -3.75 7.88
N ALA A 24 -4.88 -4.39 7.56
CA ALA A 24 -3.61 -3.68 7.39
C ALA A 24 -3.64 -2.75 6.15
N LYS A 25 -4.25 -3.20 5.04
CA LYS A 25 -4.47 -2.38 3.83
C LYS A 25 -5.33 -1.14 4.11
N GLU A 26 -6.39 -1.27 4.91
CA GLU A 26 -7.22 -0.13 5.32
C GLU A 26 -6.41 0.92 6.09
N ILE A 27 -5.58 0.49 7.05
CA ILE A 27 -4.70 1.40 7.83
C ILE A 27 -3.68 2.05 6.90
N ALA A 28 -3.06 1.28 6.01
CA ALA A 28 -2.10 1.79 5.03
C ALA A 28 -2.71 2.86 4.11
N LYS A 29 -3.99 2.70 3.75
CA LYS A 29 -4.72 3.67 2.93
C LYS A 29 -4.92 5.02 3.64
N GLU A 30 -5.00 5.05 4.97
CA GLU A 30 -5.07 6.32 5.70
C GLU A 30 -3.77 7.14 5.57
N GLY A 31 -2.63 6.50 5.29
CA GLY A 31 -1.34 7.15 5.07
C GLY A 31 -1.02 7.55 3.61
N ILE A 32 -1.81 7.12 2.63
CA ILE A 32 -1.52 7.20 1.18
C ILE A 32 -1.23 8.62 0.66
N ALA A 33 -1.80 9.65 1.28
CA ALA A 33 -1.71 11.02 0.78
C ALA A 33 -0.35 11.71 1.01
N TYR A 34 0.48 11.19 1.91
CA TYR A 34 1.62 11.95 2.44
C TYR A 34 2.94 11.74 1.67
N THR A 35 3.19 10.54 1.13
CA THR A 35 4.54 10.14 0.71
C THR A 35 4.78 10.20 -0.79
N GLN A 36 3.76 9.96 -1.60
CA GLN A 36 3.91 9.81 -3.07
C GLN A 36 4.99 8.78 -3.44
N GLU A 37 5.13 7.75 -2.62
CA GLU A 37 6.07 6.64 -2.76
C GLU A 37 5.28 5.34 -2.71
N ASN A 38 5.85 4.22 -3.16
CA ASN A 38 5.18 2.91 -3.02
C ASN A 38 4.84 2.64 -1.55
N ILE A 39 3.83 1.80 -1.33
CA ILE A 39 3.47 1.33 0.00
C ILE A 39 3.54 -0.18 0.00
N THR A 40 4.31 -0.73 0.92
CA THR A 40 4.44 -2.16 1.11
C THR A 40 3.84 -2.56 2.44
N ILE A 41 3.19 -3.72 2.45
CA ILE A 41 2.84 -4.42 3.69
C ILE A 41 3.75 -5.63 3.76
N GLU A 42 4.53 -5.71 4.84
CA GLU A 42 5.58 -6.69 5.03
C GLU A 42 5.30 -7.56 6.26
N THR A 43 5.90 -8.75 6.29
CA THR A 43 6.03 -9.55 7.50
C THR A 43 7.02 -8.89 8.47
N LEU A 44 7.06 -9.33 9.73
CA LEU A 44 8.04 -8.84 10.71
C LEU A 44 9.50 -9.17 10.33
N ASP A 45 9.71 -10.16 9.46
CA ASP A 45 11.02 -10.55 8.94
C ASP A 45 11.44 -9.73 7.70
N GLY A 46 10.58 -8.80 7.23
CA GLY A 46 10.83 -7.92 6.08
C GLY A 46 10.47 -8.54 4.72
N GLU A 47 9.67 -9.61 4.69
CA GLU A 47 9.13 -10.16 3.43
C GLU A 47 7.92 -9.33 2.98
N VAL A 48 7.95 -8.83 1.75
CA VAL A 48 6.83 -8.07 1.17
C VAL A 48 5.69 -9.01 0.82
N ILE A 49 4.52 -8.79 1.44
CA ILE A 49 3.28 -9.54 1.18
C ILE A 49 2.54 -8.92 0.01
N THR A 50 2.43 -7.59 -0.01
CA THR A 50 1.73 -6.86 -1.07
C THR A 50 2.25 -5.44 -1.20
N THR A 51 2.13 -4.88 -2.40
CA THR A 51 2.56 -3.52 -2.73
C THR A 51 1.43 -2.76 -3.40
N SER A 52 1.23 -1.50 -3.00
CA SER A 52 0.48 -0.52 -3.77
C SER A 52 1.48 0.44 -4.41
N TYR A 53 1.54 0.41 -5.75
CA TYR A 53 2.51 1.20 -6.50
C TYR A 53 2.00 2.63 -6.72
N TRP A 54 2.88 3.60 -6.51
CA TRP A 54 2.60 4.99 -6.83
C TRP A 54 2.97 5.30 -8.28
N TYR A 55 2.02 5.91 -8.98
CA TYR A 55 2.19 6.43 -10.33
C TYR A 55 1.94 7.94 -10.31
N GLY A 56 3.00 8.73 -10.53
CA GLY A 56 2.93 10.21 -10.58
C GLY A 56 2.24 10.79 -11.83
N VAL A 57 1.28 10.07 -12.40
CA VAL A 57 0.52 10.43 -13.60
C VAL A 57 -0.96 10.12 -13.37
N HIS A 58 -1.85 10.78 -14.11
CA HIS A 58 -3.27 10.46 -14.03
C HIS A 58 -3.53 9.01 -14.51
N PRO A 59 -4.39 8.24 -13.81
CA PRO A 59 -4.74 6.89 -14.23
C PRO A 59 -5.49 6.90 -15.57
N LYS A 60 -5.34 5.82 -16.32
CA LYS A 60 -6.08 5.51 -17.55
C LYS A 60 -7.27 4.60 -17.23
N GLU A 61 -8.14 4.38 -18.22
CA GLU A 61 -9.36 3.57 -18.04
C GLU A 61 -9.07 2.11 -17.62
N ASP A 62 -7.94 1.56 -18.05
CA ASP A 62 -7.53 0.17 -17.74
C ASP A 62 -6.65 0.06 -16.48
N ASP A 63 -6.38 1.16 -15.77
CA ASP A 63 -5.58 1.12 -14.55
C ASP A 63 -6.46 0.70 -13.36
N GLU A 64 -6.04 -0.32 -12.62
CA GLU A 64 -6.68 -0.73 -11.36
C GLU A 64 -6.27 0.25 -10.24
N VAL A 65 -7.13 1.22 -9.93
CA VAL A 65 -6.82 2.33 -9.01
C VAL A 65 -7.30 2.07 -7.59
N LEU A 66 -6.41 2.22 -6.61
CA LEU A 66 -6.72 2.22 -5.19
C LEU A 66 -7.16 3.61 -4.68
N GLU A 67 -6.41 4.65 -5.07
CA GLU A 67 -6.67 6.04 -4.66
C GLU A 67 -5.96 7.05 -5.58
N ILE A 68 -6.59 8.20 -5.83
CA ILE A 68 -5.99 9.30 -6.60
C ILE A 68 -5.52 10.39 -5.64
N VAL A 69 -4.24 10.77 -5.71
CA VAL A 69 -3.63 11.79 -4.84
C VAL A 69 -2.82 12.74 -5.71
N GLY A 70 -2.85 14.06 -5.48
CA GLY A 70 -1.83 14.99 -6.02
C GLY A 70 -1.57 14.94 -7.54
N GLY A 71 -2.51 14.47 -8.36
CA GLY A 71 -2.34 14.31 -9.82
C GLY A 71 -1.72 12.97 -10.26
N GLY A 72 -1.39 12.09 -9.31
CA GLY A 72 -1.03 10.69 -9.52
C GLY A 72 -2.06 9.73 -8.93
N PHE A 73 -1.77 8.44 -8.96
CA PHE A 73 -2.60 7.42 -8.32
C PHE A 73 -1.76 6.32 -7.69
N TYR A 74 -2.34 5.69 -6.67
CA TYR A 74 -1.91 4.42 -6.15
C TYR A 74 -2.69 3.32 -6.85
N GLN A 75 -1.98 2.30 -7.36
CA GLN A 75 -2.60 1.11 -7.91
C GLN A 75 -3.23 0.26 -6.81
N ALA A 76 -4.25 -0.52 -7.17
CA ALA A 76 -4.76 -1.61 -6.34
C ALA A 76 -3.61 -2.53 -5.90
N TRP A 77 -3.82 -3.21 -4.77
CA TRP A 77 -2.76 -3.98 -4.14
C TRP A 77 -2.29 -5.11 -5.05
N SER A 78 -0.99 -5.38 -5.10
CA SER A 78 -0.42 -6.36 -6.03
C SER A 78 -1.03 -7.77 -5.88
N ASP A 79 -1.48 -8.16 -4.69
CA ASP A 79 -2.17 -9.44 -4.45
C ASP A 79 -3.60 -9.49 -5.02
N GLU A 80 -4.19 -8.34 -5.35
CA GLU A 80 -5.55 -8.20 -5.90
C GLU A 80 -5.56 -8.14 -7.44
N LEU A 81 -4.40 -7.86 -8.05
CA LEU A 81 -4.28 -7.68 -9.50
C LEU A 81 -4.32 -8.98 -10.31
N GLY A 82 -4.33 -10.13 -9.65
CA GLY A 82 -4.39 -11.45 -10.27
C GLY A 82 -3.16 -11.73 -11.16
N GLU A 83 -2.17 -12.45 -10.61
CA GLU A 83 -1.15 -13.10 -11.44
C GLU A 83 -1.71 -14.31 -12.20
#